data_AF-A0A2L0ER93-F1
#
_entry.id   AF-A0A2L0ER93-F1
#
_cell.length_a   1.000
_cell.length_b   1.000
_cell.length_c   1.000
_cell.angle_alpha   90.00
_cell.angle_beta   90.00
_cell.angle_gamma   90.00
#
_symmetry.space_group_name_H-M   'P 1'
#
loop_
_entity.id
_entity.type
_entity.pdbx_description
1 polymer ?
#
loop_
_entity_poly.entity_id
_entity_poly.type
_entity_poly.pdbx_seq_one_letter_code
_entity_poly.pdbx_strand_id
1 'polypeptide(L)'
;MASEPEGNQSTSHGLETLQEMLSARQRDLSGQHGTDIHALRTKVWFSVALGILGVGLYAAHFGSWAVFAEVFAAGILVTGAAALVGTLLGFLFGIPRTLVDEGGSRQPRDVHGGAAAAPGAVDRVVAVYSPNTNLEQISDWLSKILVGVGLTQLNDIPAALVRFSEWLGSGMPHHPEAGKFALGAIAYASVFGFLYGYIWTRVVLSPMFRRADEHLRKAIVELAIAERSVSKAIAKAAVVERSATETVERAHAKAEQVLLEAQQRAEQLEDTLKRMLDRLHEPRERMGYADAIRIAEEYVARQGEPSNFLFWLRYAAAQGQRAVHEPRAYEDAKKSALEAARKVLRHSPEMGRYWLSLLCHPEHPERTAGAADLQVFFKEPEFVELIGNEPYVPANK
;
A
#
# COMPACT_ATOMS: atom_id res chain seq x y z
N MET A 1 3.26 4.00 40.15
CA MET A 1 4.25 3.06 39.62
C MET A 1 3.51 1.78 39.26
N ALA A 2 3.12 1.65 37.99
CA ALA A 2 2.48 0.45 37.47
C ALA A 2 3.58 -0.46 36.91
N SER A 3 3.69 -1.67 37.46
CA SER A 3 4.59 -2.73 37.01
C SER A 3 4.08 -3.31 35.69
N GLU A 4 4.88 -3.17 34.62
CA GLU A 4 4.67 -3.85 33.34
C GLU A 4 4.76 -5.37 33.48
N PRO A 5 4.06 -6.15 32.64
CA PRO A 5 3.94 -7.60 32.80
C PRO A 5 5.18 -8.33 32.25
N GLU A 6 5.83 -9.14 33.10
CA GLU A 6 6.97 -10.03 32.80
C GLU A 6 6.70 -11.13 31.73
N GLY A 7 5.53 -11.14 31.10
CA GLY A 7 5.10 -12.19 30.17
C GLY A 7 5.76 -12.16 28.79
N ASN A 8 6.45 -11.09 28.39
CA ASN A 8 6.98 -10.94 27.03
C ASN A 8 8.44 -11.40 26.87
N GLN A 9 9.21 -11.49 27.96
CA GLN A 9 10.62 -11.91 27.90
C GLN A 9 10.76 -13.44 27.79
N SER A 10 9.93 -14.19 28.52
CA SER A 10 9.94 -15.67 28.51
C SER A 10 9.58 -16.28 27.15
N THR A 11 8.61 -15.67 26.44
CA THR A 11 8.22 -16.08 25.09
C THR A 11 9.28 -15.75 24.04
N SER A 12 9.98 -14.61 24.16
CA SER A 12 11.08 -14.26 23.25
C SER A 12 12.27 -15.22 23.39
N HIS A 13 12.63 -15.57 24.63
CA HIS A 13 13.73 -16.51 24.92
C HIS A 13 13.40 -17.94 24.47
N GLY A 14 12.13 -18.35 24.57
CA GLY A 14 11.64 -19.62 24.03
C GLY A 14 11.69 -19.70 22.49
N LEU A 15 11.46 -18.58 21.80
CA LEU A 15 11.54 -18.50 20.34
C LEU A 15 12.99 -18.51 19.84
N GLU A 16 13.89 -17.78 20.51
CA GLU A 16 15.32 -17.77 20.17
C GLU A 16 15.95 -19.16 20.36
N THR A 17 15.65 -19.84 21.46
CA THR A 17 16.13 -21.22 21.71
C THR A 17 15.60 -22.23 20.69
N LEU A 18 14.32 -22.13 20.30
CA LEU A 18 13.76 -22.95 19.22
C LEU A 18 14.43 -22.66 17.88
N GLN A 19 14.71 -21.40 17.57
CA GLN A 19 15.37 -20.99 16.34
C GLN A 19 16.82 -21.50 16.28
N GLU A 20 17.55 -21.43 17.39
CA GLU A 20 18.89 -22.02 17.51
C GLU A 20 18.86 -23.54 17.34
N MET A 21 17.93 -24.24 17.99
CA MET A 21 17.77 -25.69 17.85
C MET A 21 17.44 -26.11 16.40
N LEU A 22 16.54 -25.39 15.74
CA LEU A 22 16.20 -25.64 14.34
C LEU A 22 17.41 -25.39 13.43
N SER A 23 18.18 -24.33 13.67
CA SER A 23 19.39 -24.02 12.90
C SER A 23 20.50 -25.05 13.10
N ALA A 24 20.67 -25.57 14.33
CA ALA A 24 21.62 -26.63 14.64
C ALA A 24 21.21 -27.94 13.97
N ARG A 25 19.92 -28.29 14.03
CA ARG A 25 19.37 -29.48 13.37
C ARG A 25 19.49 -29.42 11.86
N GLN A 26 19.26 -28.24 11.26
CA GLN A 26 19.39 -28.04 9.82
C GLN A 26 20.84 -28.16 9.34
N ARG A 27 21.80 -27.64 10.13
CA ARG A 27 23.24 -27.82 9.87
C ARG A 27 23.65 -29.28 9.95
N ASP A 28 23.22 -29.98 10.99
CA ASP A 28 23.50 -31.41 11.19
C ASP A 28 22.94 -32.27 10.05
N LEU A 29 21.68 -32.05 9.66
CA LEU A 29 21.07 -32.69 8.50
C LEU A 29 21.85 -32.39 7.21
N SER A 30 22.26 -31.14 6.98
CA SER A 30 23.03 -30.79 5.77
C SER A 30 24.41 -31.44 5.72
N GLY A 31 25.07 -31.58 6.87
CA GLY A 31 26.36 -32.28 7.00
C GLY A 31 26.22 -33.77 6.75
N GLN A 32 25.20 -34.39 7.34
CA GLN A 32 24.91 -35.83 7.19
C GLN A 32 24.59 -36.20 5.74
N HIS A 33 23.78 -35.41 5.03
CA HIS A 33 23.50 -35.61 3.60
C HIS A 33 24.77 -35.53 2.73
N GLY A 34 25.71 -34.64 3.07
CA GLY A 34 26.98 -34.50 2.36
C GLY A 34 27.86 -35.76 2.50
N THR A 35 28.00 -36.27 3.72
CA THR A 35 28.75 -37.50 3.99
C THR A 35 28.16 -38.72 3.30
N ASP A 36 26.84 -38.83 3.22
CA ASP A 36 26.16 -39.96 2.58
C ASP A 36 26.37 -39.99 1.06
N ILE A 37 26.35 -38.82 0.40
CA ILE A 37 26.63 -38.71 -1.05
C ILE A 37 28.09 -39.09 -1.35
N HIS A 38 29.03 -38.67 -0.50
CA HIS A 38 30.43 -39.07 -0.67
C HIS A 38 30.62 -40.58 -0.49
N ALA A 39 29.98 -41.18 0.51
CA ALA A 39 30.02 -42.63 0.73
C ALA A 39 29.40 -43.40 -0.44
N LEU A 40 28.26 -42.93 -0.99
CA LEU A 40 27.64 -43.50 -2.18
C LEU A 40 28.57 -43.43 -3.38
N ARG A 41 29.20 -42.27 -3.63
CA ARG A 41 30.16 -42.10 -4.73
C ARG A 41 31.34 -43.05 -4.62
N THR A 42 31.89 -43.22 -3.42
CA THR A 42 33.01 -44.15 -3.19
C THR A 42 32.61 -45.60 -3.46
N LYS A 43 31.43 -46.03 -3.01
CA LYS A 43 30.88 -47.37 -3.31
C LYS A 43 30.69 -47.57 -4.81
N VAL A 44 30.26 -46.54 -5.54
CA VAL A 44 30.08 -46.61 -6.99
C VAL A 44 31.40 -46.82 -7.72
N TRP A 45 32.41 -46.03 -7.39
CA TRP A 45 33.74 -46.20 -7.97
C TRP A 45 34.34 -47.56 -7.65
N PHE A 46 34.11 -48.08 -6.45
CA PHE A 46 34.55 -49.42 -6.07
C PHE A 46 33.90 -50.51 -6.93
N SER A 47 32.58 -50.45 -7.16
CA SER A 47 31.88 -51.40 -8.02
C SER A 47 32.30 -51.30 -9.49
N VAL A 48 32.53 -50.10 -10.01
CA VAL A 48 33.07 -49.91 -11.37
C VAL A 48 34.47 -50.53 -11.48
N ALA A 49 35.35 -50.26 -10.51
CA ALA A 49 36.68 -50.85 -10.46
C ALA A 49 36.63 -52.37 -10.37
N LEU A 50 35.69 -52.93 -9.60
CA LEU A 50 35.49 -54.38 -9.50
C LEU A 50 35.04 -54.99 -10.83
N GLY A 51 34.15 -54.32 -11.57
CA GLY A 51 33.73 -54.75 -12.91
C GLY A 51 34.87 -54.72 -13.92
N ILE A 52 35.63 -53.62 -13.96
CA ILE A 52 36.82 -53.48 -14.82
C ILE A 52 37.86 -54.55 -14.47
N LEU A 53 38.09 -54.79 -13.17
CA LEU A 53 38.99 -55.84 -12.69
C LEU A 53 38.51 -57.23 -13.15
N GLY A 54 37.22 -57.52 -13.05
CA GLY A 54 36.65 -58.78 -13.52
C GLY A 54 36.89 -59.01 -15.02
N VAL A 55 36.66 -57.99 -15.86
CA VAL A 55 36.96 -58.04 -17.30
C VAL A 55 38.46 -58.20 -17.55
N GLY A 56 39.31 -57.50 -16.80
CA GLY A 56 40.77 -57.60 -16.88
C GLY A 56 41.31 -58.98 -16.51
N LEU A 57 40.82 -59.57 -15.42
CA LEU A 57 41.17 -60.92 -14.99
C LEU A 57 40.73 -61.97 -16.01
N TYR A 58 39.55 -61.79 -16.61
CA TYR A 58 39.07 -62.66 -17.67
C TYR A 58 39.92 -62.54 -18.93
N ALA A 59 40.23 -61.32 -19.38
CA ALA A 59 41.12 -61.09 -20.51
C ALA A 59 42.54 -61.64 -20.28
N ALA A 60 43.05 -61.58 -19.05
CA ALA A 60 44.38 -62.09 -18.69
C ALA A 60 44.47 -63.63 -18.78
N HIS A 61 43.34 -64.33 -18.71
CA HIS A 61 43.28 -65.79 -18.84
C HIS A 61 43.83 -66.30 -20.19
N PHE A 62 43.78 -65.49 -21.24
CA PHE A 62 44.15 -65.89 -22.61
C PHE A 62 45.66 -65.82 -22.92
N GLY A 63 46.49 -65.38 -21.97
CA GLY A 63 47.96 -65.53 -22.00
C GLY A 63 48.75 -64.73 -23.04
N SER A 64 48.11 -64.17 -24.08
CA SER A 64 48.76 -63.32 -25.08
C SER A 64 48.31 -61.87 -24.97
N TRP A 65 49.23 -60.92 -25.17
CA TRP A 65 48.96 -59.50 -25.03
C TRP A 65 47.95 -58.97 -26.07
N ALA A 66 48.02 -59.45 -27.31
CA ALA A 66 47.10 -59.05 -28.36
C ALA A 66 45.65 -59.47 -28.05
N VAL A 67 45.46 -60.73 -27.64
CA VAL A 67 44.13 -61.25 -27.27
C VAL A 67 43.63 -60.59 -25.99
N PHE A 68 44.52 -60.34 -25.01
CA PHE A 68 44.17 -59.57 -23.82
C PHE A 68 43.58 -58.20 -24.19
N ALA A 69 44.27 -57.44 -25.04
CA ALA A 69 43.84 -56.09 -25.42
C ALA A 69 42.48 -56.10 -26.14
N GLU A 70 42.27 -57.08 -27.03
CA GLU A 70 41.01 -57.25 -27.76
C GLU A 70 39.85 -57.62 -26.83
N VAL A 71 40.01 -58.68 -26.01
CA VAL A 71 38.99 -59.14 -25.06
C VAL A 71 38.67 -58.05 -24.04
N PHE A 72 39.69 -57.37 -23.53
CA PHE A 72 39.52 -56.30 -22.55
C PHE A 72 38.78 -55.11 -23.17
N ALA A 73 39.20 -54.63 -24.35
CA ALA A 73 38.54 -53.51 -25.00
C ALA A 73 37.08 -53.82 -25.36
N ALA A 74 36.81 -55.00 -25.93
CA ALA A 74 35.45 -55.45 -26.24
C ALA A 74 34.61 -55.61 -24.96
N GLY A 75 35.18 -56.21 -23.92
CA GLY A 75 34.52 -56.39 -22.63
C GLY A 75 34.16 -55.06 -21.96
N ILE A 76 35.06 -54.08 -21.96
CA ILE A 76 34.79 -52.74 -21.43
C ILE A 76 33.73 -52.02 -22.24
N LEU A 77 33.76 -52.09 -23.58
CA LEU A 77 32.77 -51.43 -24.43
C LEU A 77 31.37 -52.01 -24.22
N VAL A 78 31.25 -53.34 -24.18
CA VAL A 78 29.96 -54.03 -24.01
C VAL A 78 29.40 -53.83 -22.60
N THR A 79 30.23 -53.98 -21.57
CA THR A 79 29.79 -53.74 -20.17
C THR A 79 29.52 -52.26 -19.91
N GLY A 80 30.27 -51.35 -20.52
CA GLY A 80 30.03 -49.92 -20.46
C GLY A 80 28.70 -49.53 -21.11
N ALA A 81 28.40 -50.06 -22.31
CA ALA A 81 27.12 -49.86 -22.96
C ALA A 81 25.95 -50.40 -22.11
N ALA A 82 26.11 -51.60 -21.54
CA ALA A 82 25.14 -52.19 -20.63
C ALA A 82 24.91 -51.33 -19.37
N ALA A 83 25.98 -50.80 -18.78
CA ALA A 83 25.88 -49.88 -17.65
C ALA A 83 25.15 -48.58 -18.01
N LEU A 84 25.41 -47.99 -19.19
CA LEU A 84 24.71 -46.79 -19.66
C LEU A 84 23.21 -47.04 -19.87
N VAL A 85 22.84 -48.18 -20.47
CA VAL A 85 21.44 -48.59 -20.61
C VAL A 85 20.80 -48.77 -19.23
N GLY A 86 21.49 -49.45 -18.32
CA GLY A 86 21.10 -49.57 -16.93
C GLY A 86 20.84 -48.21 -16.29
N THR A 87 21.80 -47.29 -16.37
CA THR A 87 21.69 -45.94 -15.80
C THR A 87 20.55 -45.13 -16.40
N LEU A 88 20.32 -45.22 -17.71
CA LEU A 88 19.18 -44.57 -18.35
C LEU A 88 17.85 -45.12 -17.80
N LEU A 89 17.72 -46.44 -17.69
CA LEU A 89 16.53 -47.06 -17.11
C LEU A 89 16.37 -46.68 -15.63
N GLY A 90 17.45 -46.74 -14.85
CA GLY A 90 17.46 -46.33 -13.45
C GLY A 90 17.02 -44.89 -13.29
N PHE A 91 17.51 -43.99 -14.15
CA PHE A 91 17.09 -42.60 -14.22
C PHE A 91 15.59 -42.47 -14.44
N LEU A 92 15.04 -43.13 -15.47
CA LEU A 92 13.62 -43.10 -15.78
C LEU A 92 12.77 -43.55 -14.57
N PHE A 93 13.07 -44.71 -14.01
CA PHE A 93 12.36 -45.25 -12.84
C PHE A 93 12.59 -44.42 -11.57
N GLY A 94 13.66 -43.63 -11.52
CA GLY A 94 14.02 -42.77 -10.40
C GLY A 94 13.36 -41.40 -10.40
N ILE A 95 12.77 -40.96 -11.53
CA ILE A 95 12.13 -39.64 -11.63
C ILE A 95 10.98 -39.57 -10.61
N PRO A 96 10.99 -38.54 -9.73
CA PRO A 96 9.93 -38.38 -8.74
C PRO A 96 8.61 -38.06 -9.44
N ARG A 97 7.55 -38.75 -9.05
CA ARG A 97 6.20 -38.43 -9.51
C ARG A 97 5.62 -37.34 -8.62
N THR A 98 5.30 -36.21 -9.21
CA THR A 98 4.50 -35.21 -8.53
C THR A 98 3.08 -35.77 -8.47
N LEU A 99 2.56 -35.96 -7.26
CA LEU A 99 1.12 -36.21 -7.05
C LEU A 99 0.39 -34.89 -7.34
N VAL A 100 0.49 -34.38 -8.56
CA VAL A 100 -0.45 -33.39 -9.07
C VAL A 100 -1.69 -34.19 -9.35
N ASP A 101 -2.67 -34.08 -8.45
CA ASP A 101 -4.01 -34.66 -8.54
C ASP A 101 -4.42 -34.96 -10.00
N GLU A 102 -4.42 -36.24 -10.39
CA GLU A 102 -5.15 -36.76 -11.56
C GLU A 102 -6.70 -36.60 -11.40
N GLY A 103 -7.15 -35.70 -10.51
CA GLY A 103 -8.54 -35.31 -10.32
C GLY A 103 -8.73 -33.81 -10.07
N GLY A 104 -7.76 -32.98 -10.48
CA GLY A 104 -7.64 -31.61 -9.98
C GLY A 104 -7.45 -30.54 -11.05
N SER A 105 -8.13 -30.61 -12.19
CA SER A 105 -8.63 -29.36 -12.78
C SER A 105 -9.52 -28.71 -11.71
N ARG A 106 -8.92 -27.90 -10.83
CA ARG A 106 -9.61 -26.89 -10.05
C ARG A 106 -10.18 -25.89 -11.05
N GLN A 107 -11.26 -26.31 -11.70
CA GLN A 107 -12.36 -25.42 -11.96
C GLN A 107 -12.63 -24.74 -10.62
N PRO A 108 -12.64 -23.40 -10.55
CA PRO A 108 -12.91 -22.71 -9.31
C PRO A 108 -14.21 -23.30 -8.76
N ARG A 109 -14.13 -23.92 -7.57
CA ARG A 109 -15.32 -24.35 -6.85
C ARG A 109 -16.19 -23.10 -6.76
N ASP A 110 -17.35 -23.15 -7.42
CA ASP A 110 -18.43 -22.22 -7.14
C ASP A 110 -18.77 -22.37 -5.67
N VAL A 111 -18.21 -21.50 -4.84
CA VAL A 111 -18.61 -21.33 -3.44
C VAL A 111 -19.98 -20.69 -3.48
N HIS A 112 -21.01 -21.53 -3.62
CA HIS A 112 -22.36 -21.15 -3.29
C HIS A 112 -22.46 -21.01 -1.77
N GLY A 113 -22.55 -19.76 -1.31
CA GLY A 113 -23.03 -19.42 0.04
C GLY A 113 -21.94 -19.01 1.02
N GLY A 114 -21.54 -17.74 0.97
CA GLY A 114 -20.76 -17.10 2.02
C GLY A 114 -19.75 -16.13 1.43
N ALA A 115 -19.86 -14.85 1.79
CA ALA A 115 -18.99 -13.76 1.34
C ALA A 115 -17.52 -14.01 1.73
N ALA A 116 -16.83 -14.83 0.95
CA ALA A 116 -15.38 -15.02 1.02
C ALA A 116 -14.74 -14.09 -0.02
N ALA A 117 -13.84 -13.24 0.45
CA ALA A 117 -13.06 -12.32 -0.35
C ALA A 117 -12.51 -13.02 -1.62
N ALA A 118 -12.66 -12.36 -2.77
CA ALA A 118 -12.12 -12.83 -4.04
C ALA A 118 -10.66 -13.27 -3.85
N PRO A 119 -10.25 -14.45 -4.38
CA PRO A 119 -8.88 -14.92 -4.25
C PRO A 119 -7.92 -13.82 -4.69
N GLY A 120 -7.05 -13.42 -3.76
CA GLY A 120 -6.11 -12.33 -3.98
C GLY A 120 -5.23 -12.64 -5.19
N ALA A 121 -4.71 -11.62 -5.86
CA ALA A 121 -3.77 -11.79 -6.97
C ALA A 121 -2.62 -12.76 -6.62
N VAL A 122 -2.20 -12.80 -5.34
CA VAL A 122 -1.19 -13.73 -4.81
C VAL A 122 -1.60 -15.21 -4.94
N ASP A 123 -2.85 -15.57 -4.61
CA ASP A 123 -3.34 -16.95 -4.73
C ASP A 123 -3.42 -17.39 -6.20
N ARG A 124 -3.74 -16.44 -7.11
CA ARG A 124 -3.71 -16.69 -8.55
C ARG A 124 -2.30 -16.85 -9.09
N VAL A 125 -1.37 -15.99 -8.69
CA VAL A 125 0.03 -16.06 -9.14
C VAL A 125 0.70 -17.35 -8.65
N VAL A 126 0.42 -17.78 -7.41
CA VAL A 126 0.88 -19.07 -6.88
C VAL A 126 0.19 -20.26 -7.57
N ALA A 127 -1.07 -20.12 -7.98
CA ALA A 127 -1.79 -21.15 -8.74
C ALA A 127 -1.34 -21.26 -10.22
N VAL A 128 -0.73 -20.20 -10.77
CA VAL A 128 -0.23 -20.18 -12.16
C VAL A 128 1.14 -20.86 -12.29
N TYR A 129 1.91 -20.98 -11.21
CA TYR A 129 3.17 -21.74 -11.23
C TYR A 129 2.89 -23.25 -11.16
N SER A 130 2.88 -23.90 -12.33
CA SER A 130 2.90 -25.35 -12.46
C SER A 130 4.28 -25.79 -12.97
N PRO A 131 5.04 -26.60 -12.21
CA PRO A 131 6.33 -27.11 -12.68
C PRO A 131 6.14 -28.00 -13.92
N ASN A 132 7.12 -28.00 -14.82
CA ASN A 132 7.07 -28.80 -16.05
C ASN A 132 7.17 -30.31 -15.71
N THR A 133 6.10 -31.07 -15.98
CA THR A 133 6.03 -32.52 -15.73
C THR A 133 6.24 -33.37 -16.98
N ASN A 134 6.69 -32.80 -18.11
CA ASN A 134 6.85 -33.55 -19.37
C ASN A 134 7.75 -34.79 -19.22
N LEU A 135 8.90 -34.66 -18.53
CA LEU A 135 9.81 -35.79 -18.30
C LEU A 135 9.22 -36.83 -17.36
N GLU A 136 8.43 -36.40 -16.38
CA GLU A 136 7.72 -37.28 -15.46
C GLU A 136 6.70 -38.14 -16.23
N GLN A 137 5.87 -37.49 -17.07
CA GLN A 137 4.87 -38.17 -17.88
C GLN A 137 5.50 -39.16 -18.86
N ILE A 138 6.48 -38.72 -19.66
CA ILE A 138 7.16 -39.59 -20.61
C ILE A 138 7.79 -40.79 -19.89
N SER A 139 8.40 -40.56 -18.73
CA SER A 139 9.00 -41.64 -17.95
C SER A 139 7.96 -42.63 -17.40
N ASP A 140 6.81 -42.14 -16.92
CA ASP A 140 5.75 -43.00 -16.41
C ASP A 140 5.16 -43.88 -17.53
N TRP A 141 4.89 -43.29 -18.70
CA TRP A 141 4.38 -44.02 -19.86
C TRP A 141 5.39 -45.07 -20.33
N LEU A 142 6.66 -44.67 -20.47
CA LEU A 142 7.72 -45.57 -20.89
C LEU A 142 7.93 -46.71 -19.88
N SER A 143 7.93 -46.40 -18.58
CA SER A 143 8.09 -47.42 -17.53
C SER A 143 6.93 -48.42 -17.52
N LYS A 144 5.68 -47.95 -17.70
CA LYS A 144 4.50 -48.80 -17.81
C LYS A 144 4.57 -49.71 -19.05
N ILE A 145 4.99 -49.17 -20.20
CA ILE A 145 5.18 -49.96 -21.43
C ILE A 145 6.28 -51.00 -21.23
N LEU A 146 7.43 -50.63 -20.67
CA LEU A 146 8.55 -51.53 -20.44
C LEU A 146 8.16 -52.69 -19.50
N VAL A 147 7.51 -52.38 -18.38
CA VAL A 147 7.04 -53.41 -17.43
C VAL A 147 5.93 -54.26 -18.05
N GLY A 148 4.98 -53.64 -18.76
CA GLY A 148 3.88 -54.35 -19.41
C GLY A 148 4.35 -55.32 -20.50
N VAL A 149 5.16 -54.85 -21.44
CA VAL A 149 5.73 -55.69 -22.52
C VAL A 149 6.66 -56.74 -21.93
N GLY A 150 7.50 -56.38 -20.95
CA GLY A 150 8.40 -57.32 -20.27
C GLY A 150 7.65 -58.46 -19.60
N LEU A 151 6.50 -58.19 -18.97
CA LEU A 151 5.68 -59.21 -18.33
C LEU A 151 5.06 -60.17 -19.36
N THR A 152 4.65 -59.68 -20.53
CA THR A 152 4.08 -60.52 -21.59
C THR A 152 5.11 -61.43 -22.27
N GLN A 153 6.38 -61.02 -22.34
CA GLN A 153 7.46 -61.77 -22.98
C GLN A 153 8.35 -62.54 -21.99
N LEU A 154 7.97 -62.60 -20.71
CA LEU A 154 8.81 -63.15 -19.64
C LEU A 154 9.25 -64.61 -19.92
N ASN A 155 8.38 -65.39 -20.55
CA ASN A 155 8.65 -66.80 -20.89
C ASN A 155 9.70 -66.97 -22.00
N ASP A 156 9.90 -65.97 -22.86
CA ASP A 156 10.84 -66.04 -23.98
C ASP A 156 12.25 -65.58 -23.60
N ILE A 157 12.39 -64.90 -22.45
CA ILE A 157 13.66 -64.34 -21.96
C ILE A 157 14.76 -65.41 -21.83
N PRO A 158 14.55 -66.57 -21.18
CA PRO A 158 15.62 -67.56 -21.02
C PRO A 158 16.20 -68.03 -22.35
N ALA A 159 15.35 -68.33 -23.34
CA ALA A 159 15.79 -68.76 -24.66
C ALA A 159 16.52 -67.63 -25.42
N ALA A 160 16.06 -66.38 -25.29
CA ALA A 160 16.73 -65.23 -25.86
C ALA A 160 18.13 -65.00 -25.25
N LEU A 161 18.26 -65.15 -23.93
CA LEU A 161 19.55 -65.02 -23.23
C LEU A 161 20.55 -66.08 -23.66
N VAL A 162 20.12 -67.32 -23.88
CA VAL A 162 20.99 -68.40 -24.39
C VAL A 162 21.51 -68.05 -25.79
N ARG A 163 20.63 -67.67 -26.73
CA ARG A 163 21.04 -67.26 -28.07
C ARG A 163 21.96 -66.03 -28.06
N PHE A 164 21.70 -65.07 -27.19
CA PHE A 164 22.53 -63.88 -27.06
C PHE A 164 23.91 -64.20 -26.47
N SER A 165 23.98 -65.09 -25.48
CA SER A 165 25.23 -65.64 -24.94
C SER A 165 26.04 -66.35 -26.02
N GLU A 166 25.42 -67.21 -26.82
CA GLU A 166 26.08 -67.89 -27.95
C GLU A 166 26.62 -66.89 -28.98
N TRP A 167 25.84 -65.86 -29.31
CA TRP A 167 26.26 -64.79 -30.21
C TRP A 167 27.46 -64.00 -29.65
N LEU A 168 27.43 -63.61 -28.37
CA LEU A 168 28.54 -62.93 -27.70
C LEU A 168 29.82 -63.80 -27.69
N GLY A 169 29.67 -65.11 -27.52
CA GLY A 169 30.79 -66.06 -27.51
C GLY A 169 31.32 -66.43 -28.90
N SER A 170 30.61 -66.09 -29.99
CA SER A 170 30.97 -66.53 -31.35
C SER A 170 32.33 -66.01 -31.84
N GLY A 171 32.81 -64.89 -31.29
CA GLY A 171 34.16 -64.37 -31.54
C GLY A 171 35.28 -65.17 -30.87
N MET A 172 34.96 -66.13 -30.00
CA MET A 172 35.92 -66.96 -29.28
C MET A 172 35.55 -68.47 -29.35
N PRO A 173 35.67 -69.11 -30.53
CA PRO A 173 35.20 -70.48 -30.75
C PRO A 173 35.86 -71.54 -29.85
N HIS A 174 37.09 -71.28 -29.39
CA HIS A 174 37.85 -72.17 -28.50
C HIS A 174 37.52 -71.99 -27.01
N HIS A 175 36.63 -71.06 -26.67
CA HIS A 175 36.25 -70.72 -25.29
C HIS A 175 34.72 -70.73 -25.13
N PRO A 176 34.09 -71.90 -24.96
CA PRO A 176 32.63 -72.02 -24.89
C PRO A 176 32.00 -71.30 -23.69
N GLU A 177 32.80 -70.95 -22.69
CA GLU A 177 32.37 -70.19 -21.50
C GLU A 177 32.36 -68.66 -21.72
N ALA A 178 32.92 -68.16 -22.83
CA ALA A 178 33.03 -66.73 -23.10
C ALA A 178 31.69 -66.02 -23.20
N GLY A 179 30.72 -66.65 -23.86
CA GLY A 179 29.35 -66.15 -23.94
C GLY A 179 28.71 -66.00 -22.56
N LYS A 180 28.87 -67.01 -21.70
CA LYS A 180 28.29 -67.03 -20.35
C LYS A 180 28.92 -65.96 -19.46
N PHE A 181 30.24 -65.78 -19.56
CA PHE A 181 30.96 -64.71 -18.86
C PHE A 181 30.49 -63.33 -19.33
N ALA A 182 30.43 -63.09 -20.65
CA ALA A 182 29.98 -61.83 -21.21
C ALA A 182 28.54 -61.50 -20.80
N LEU A 183 27.65 -62.49 -20.81
CA LEU A 183 26.27 -62.33 -20.33
C LEU A 183 26.21 -61.96 -18.85
N GLY A 184 27.01 -62.62 -17.99
CA GLY A 184 27.11 -62.29 -16.58
C GLY A 184 27.66 -60.88 -16.33
N ALA A 185 28.67 -60.47 -17.09
CA ALA A 185 29.26 -59.13 -17.01
C ALA A 185 28.28 -58.04 -17.46
N ILE A 186 27.51 -58.27 -18.52
CA ILE A 186 26.42 -57.39 -18.97
C ILE A 186 25.34 -57.28 -17.90
N ALA A 187 24.91 -58.40 -17.31
CA ALA A 187 23.90 -58.41 -16.27
C ALA A 187 24.36 -57.62 -15.02
N TYR A 188 25.59 -57.87 -14.57
CA TYR A 188 26.21 -57.12 -13.47
C TYR A 188 26.24 -55.62 -13.76
N ALA A 189 26.76 -55.23 -14.93
CA ALA A 189 26.89 -53.83 -15.33
C ALA A 189 25.53 -53.14 -15.49
N SER A 190 24.53 -53.83 -16.04
CA SER A 190 23.17 -53.30 -16.23
C SER A 190 22.46 -53.07 -14.89
N VAL A 191 22.52 -54.04 -13.98
CA VAL A 191 21.91 -53.93 -12.64
C VAL A 191 22.59 -52.81 -11.85
N PHE A 192 23.91 -52.77 -11.89
CA PHE A 192 24.67 -51.73 -11.19
C PHE A 192 24.38 -50.34 -11.77
N GLY A 193 24.39 -50.20 -13.10
CA GLY A 193 24.02 -48.97 -13.80
C GLY A 193 22.62 -48.51 -13.44
N PHE A 194 21.65 -49.44 -13.39
CA PHE A 194 20.27 -49.18 -12.96
C PHE A 194 20.19 -48.65 -11.54
N LEU A 195 20.80 -49.35 -10.58
CA LEU A 195 20.80 -48.92 -9.18
C LEU A 195 21.47 -47.54 -9.03
N TYR A 196 22.57 -47.30 -9.73
CA TYR A 196 23.22 -46.00 -9.73
C TYR A 196 22.30 -44.90 -10.27
N GLY A 197 21.74 -45.08 -11.47
CA GLY A 197 20.84 -44.10 -12.08
C GLY A 197 19.62 -43.82 -11.22
N TYR A 198 19.03 -44.87 -10.62
CA TYR A 198 17.87 -44.77 -9.74
C TYR A 198 18.20 -44.00 -8.46
N ILE A 199 19.25 -44.40 -7.74
CA ILE A 199 19.63 -43.75 -6.47
C ILE A 199 20.08 -42.32 -6.74
N TRP A 200 20.88 -42.07 -7.77
CA TRP A 200 21.33 -40.73 -8.11
C TRP A 200 20.16 -39.80 -8.42
N THR A 201 19.19 -40.26 -9.24
CA THR A 201 17.99 -39.47 -9.56
C THR A 201 17.15 -39.19 -8.31
N ARG A 202 17.02 -40.18 -7.42
CA ARG A 202 16.18 -40.04 -6.24
C ARG A 202 16.82 -39.22 -5.12
N VAL A 203 18.12 -39.35 -4.91
CA VAL A 203 18.85 -38.73 -3.79
C VAL A 203 19.47 -37.39 -4.17
N VAL A 204 19.92 -37.22 -5.42
CA VAL A 204 20.60 -35.99 -5.86
C VAL A 204 19.65 -35.12 -6.68
N LEU A 205 19.05 -35.67 -7.73
CA LEU A 205 18.28 -34.86 -8.67
C LEU A 205 16.93 -34.39 -8.08
N SER A 206 16.21 -35.27 -7.38
CA SER A 206 14.90 -34.93 -6.78
C SER A 206 14.98 -33.76 -5.78
N PRO A 207 15.92 -33.72 -4.81
CA PRO A 207 16.05 -32.56 -3.93
C PRO A 207 16.50 -31.29 -4.64
N MET A 208 17.32 -31.39 -5.69
CA MET A 208 17.75 -30.22 -6.47
C MET A 208 16.56 -29.55 -7.16
N PHE A 209 15.69 -30.32 -7.83
CA PHE A 209 14.47 -29.79 -8.45
C PHE A 209 13.54 -29.16 -7.40
N ARG A 210 13.28 -29.86 -6.28
CA ARG A 210 12.43 -29.31 -5.21
C ARG A 210 12.96 -27.99 -4.66
N ARG A 211 14.27 -27.89 -4.41
CA ARG A 211 14.88 -26.64 -3.93
C ARG A 211 14.76 -25.53 -4.98
N ALA A 212 14.96 -25.83 -6.26
CA ALA A 212 14.80 -24.85 -7.32
C ALA A 212 13.35 -24.33 -7.39
N ASP A 213 12.37 -25.23 -7.33
CA ASP A 213 10.95 -24.90 -7.31
C ASP A 213 10.56 -24.09 -6.07
N GLU A 214 11.08 -24.46 -4.89
CA GLU A 214 10.83 -23.73 -3.64
C GLU A 214 11.39 -22.31 -3.67
N HIS A 215 12.61 -22.10 -4.19
CA HIS A 215 13.19 -20.77 -4.33
C HIS A 215 12.39 -19.92 -5.31
N LEU A 216 12.00 -20.49 -6.45
CA LEU A 216 11.19 -19.78 -7.44
C LEU A 216 9.82 -19.40 -6.86
N ARG A 217 9.15 -20.33 -6.15
CA ARG A 217 7.88 -20.06 -5.48
C ARG A 217 8.00 -18.97 -4.42
N LYS A 218 9.08 -18.97 -3.62
CA LYS A 218 9.34 -17.91 -2.62
C LYS A 218 9.52 -16.55 -3.30
N ALA A 219 10.35 -16.47 -4.34
CA ALA A 219 10.57 -15.24 -5.10
C ALA A 219 9.26 -14.69 -5.70
N ILE A 220 8.42 -15.57 -6.25
CA ILE A 220 7.10 -15.21 -6.77
C ILE A 220 6.19 -14.63 -5.67
N VAL A 221 6.16 -15.25 -4.48
CA VAL A 221 5.37 -14.77 -3.34
C VAL A 221 5.88 -13.42 -2.83
N GLU A 222 7.20 -13.27 -2.69
CA GLU A 222 7.83 -12.01 -2.26
C GLU A 222 7.51 -10.87 -3.23
N LEU A 223 7.59 -11.12 -4.54
CA LEU A 223 7.24 -10.15 -5.57
C LEU A 223 5.76 -9.74 -5.46
N ALA A 224 4.85 -10.70 -5.30
CA ALA A 224 3.42 -10.43 -5.18
C ALA A 224 3.07 -9.65 -3.90
N ILE A 225 3.78 -9.90 -2.79
CA ILE A 225 3.64 -9.12 -1.55
C ILE A 225 4.14 -7.68 -1.75
N ALA A 226 5.28 -7.51 -2.42
CA ALA A 226 5.84 -6.20 -2.74
C ALA A 226 4.90 -5.38 -3.64
N GLU A 227 4.35 -5.97 -4.69
CA GLU A 227 3.39 -5.31 -5.58
C GLU A 227 2.14 -4.83 -4.82
N ARG A 228 1.66 -5.65 -3.88
CA ARG A 228 0.50 -5.31 -3.04
C ARG A 228 0.82 -4.21 -2.03
N SER A 229 2.03 -4.19 -1.46
CA SER A 229 2.43 -3.13 -0.52
C SER A 229 2.54 -1.78 -1.22
N VAL A 230 3.09 -1.75 -2.44
CA VAL A 230 3.13 -0.57 -3.31
C VAL A 230 1.72 -0.09 -3.66
N SER A 231 0.84 -0.99 -4.11
CA SER A 231 -0.55 -0.64 -4.45
C SER A 231 -1.31 -0.03 -3.27
N LYS A 232 -1.12 -0.58 -2.05
CA LYS A 232 -1.70 -0.01 -0.83
C LYS A 232 -1.12 1.36 -0.48
N ALA A 233 0.18 1.57 -0.66
CA ALA A 233 0.82 2.86 -0.40
C ALA A 233 0.27 3.95 -1.34
N ILE A 234 0.12 3.64 -2.63
CA ILE A 234 -0.49 4.53 -3.63
C ILE A 234 -1.93 4.87 -3.26
N ALA A 235 -2.74 3.87 -2.91
CA ALA A 235 -4.14 4.10 -2.50
C ALA A 235 -4.23 5.00 -1.25
N LYS A 236 -3.34 4.80 -0.26
CA LYS A 236 -3.30 5.64 0.95
C LYS A 236 -2.90 7.08 0.62
N ALA A 237 -1.91 7.29 -0.26
CA ALA A 237 -1.49 8.61 -0.68
C ALA A 237 -2.62 9.37 -1.39
N ALA A 238 -3.35 8.71 -2.30
CA ALA A 238 -4.49 9.30 -3.00
C ALA A 238 -5.63 9.75 -2.06
N VAL A 239 -5.88 9.01 -0.97
CA VAL A 239 -6.88 9.40 0.04
C VAL A 239 -6.44 10.66 0.81
N VAL A 240 -5.15 10.76 1.15
CA VAL A 240 -4.60 11.94 1.84
C VAL A 240 -4.63 13.18 0.95
N GLU A 241 -4.33 13.04 -0.34
CA GLU A 241 -4.39 14.14 -1.30
C GLU A 241 -5.84 14.65 -1.48
N ARG A 242 -6.81 13.74 -1.60
CA ARG A 242 -8.23 14.11 -1.66
C ARG A 242 -8.71 14.81 -0.41
N SER A 243 -8.36 14.33 0.78
CA SER A 243 -8.78 15.01 2.01
C SER A 243 -8.15 16.40 2.15
N ALA A 244 -6.88 16.58 1.75
CA ALA A 244 -6.23 17.88 1.75
C ALA A 244 -6.93 18.86 0.79
N THR A 245 -7.23 18.44 -0.45
CA THR A 245 -7.96 19.26 -1.43
C THR A 245 -9.36 19.65 -0.94
N GLU A 246 -10.15 18.72 -0.40
CA GLU A 246 -11.47 19.03 0.17
C GLU A 246 -11.38 20.04 1.33
N THR A 247 -10.32 19.98 2.14
CA THR A 247 -10.14 20.91 3.27
C THR A 247 -9.84 22.32 2.77
N VAL A 248 -9.01 22.44 1.73
CA VAL A 248 -8.70 23.72 1.09
C VAL A 248 -9.94 24.31 0.41
N GLU A 249 -10.72 23.50 -0.33
CA GLU A 249 -11.96 23.95 -0.96
C GLU A 249 -12.98 24.44 0.07
N ARG A 250 -13.16 23.73 1.19
CA ARG A 250 -14.05 24.17 2.28
C ARG A 250 -13.57 25.47 2.93
N ALA A 251 -12.27 25.63 3.13
CA ALA A 251 -11.71 26.86 3.67
C ALA A 251 -11.92 28.04 2.72
N HIS A 252 -11.72 27.82 1.41
CA HIS A 252 -11.96 28.82 0.37
C HIS A 252 -13.43 29.22 0.30
N ALA A 253 -14.36 28.27 0.23
CA ALA A 253 -15.79 28.54 0.20
C ALA A 253 -16.27 29.31 1.44
N LYS A 254 -15.74 28.98 2.63
CA LYS A 254 -16.05 29.70 3.86
C LYS A 254 -15.50 31.13 3.84
N ALA A 255 -14.29 31.35 3.32
CA ALA A 255 -13.70 32.68 3.21
C ALA A 255 -14.50 33.56 2.22
N GLU A 256 -14.91 33.01 1.08
CA GLU A 256 -15.74 33.69 0.09
C GLU A 256 -17.10 34.08 0.67
N GLN A 257 -17.74 33.18 1.42
CA GLN A 257 -19.00 33.47 2.10
C GLN A 257 -18.85 34.61 3.12
N VAL A 258 -17.82 34.59 3.96
CA VAL A 258 -17.57 35.65 4.95
C VAL A 258 -17.33 37.00 4.27
N LEU A 259 -16.61 37.02 3.15
CA LEU A 259 -16.38 38.24 2.39
C LEU A 259 -17.67 38.80 1.81
N LEU A 260 -18.51 37.94 1.22
CA LEU A 260 -19.81 38.35 0.66
C LEU A 260 -20.75 38.90 1.73
N GLU A 261 -20.82 38.24 2.90
CA GLU A 261 -21.62 38.71 4.03
C GLU A 261 -21.12 40.07 4.56
N ALA A 262 -19.80 40.29 4.60
CA ALA A 262 -19.22 41.58 4.98
C ALA A 262 -19.53 42.68 3.97
N GLN A 263 -19.47 42.39 2.66
CA GLN A 263 -19.85 43.32 1.59
C GLN A 263 -21.33 43.70 1.68
N GLN A 264 -22.22 42.73 1.82
CA GLN A 264 -23.67 42.98 1.96
C GLN A 264 -23.98 43.83 3.19
N ARG A 265 -23.31 43.60 4.32
CA ARG A 265 -23.46 44.44 5.53
C ARG A 265 -22.99 45.87 5.30
N ALA A 266 -21.88 46.07 4.59
CA ALA A 266 -21.37 47.39 4.25
C ALA A 266 -22.35 48.17 3.35
N GLU A 267 -22.87 47.52 2.30
CA GLU A 267 -23.87 48.12 1.40
C GLU A 267 -25.17 48.49 2.13
N GLN A 268 -25.67 47.60 3.01
CA GLN A 268 -26.86 47.87 3.81
C GLN A 268 -26.67 49.04 4.77
N LEU A 269 -25.49 49.16 5.37
CA LEU A 269 -25.16 50.30 6.24
C LEU A 269 -25.09 51.60 5.44
N GLU A 270 -24.50 51.59 4.24
CA GLU A 270 -24.41 52.75 3.36
C GLU A 270 -25.81 53.23 2.91
N ASP A 271 -26.68 52.31 2.51
CA ASP A 271 -28.07 52.64 2.16
C ASP A 271 -28.84 53.20 3.37
N THR A 272 -28.68 52.59 4.55
CA THR A 272 -29.32 53.07 5.78
C THR A 272 -28.86 54.48 6.14
N LEU A 273 -27.55 54.71 6.08
CA LEU A 273 -26.96 56.02 6.26
C LEU A 273 -27.60 57.02 5.30
N LYS A 274 -27.63 56.73 4.00
CA LYS A 274 -28.21 57.60 2.97
C LYS A 274 -29.66 57.95 3.28
N ARG A 275 -30.49 56.94 3.59
CA ARG A 275 -31.91 57.15 3.96
C ARG A 275 -32.07 58.01 5.20
N MET A 276 -31.26 57.81 6.24
CA MET A 276 -31.29 58.68 7.42
C MET A 276 -30.96 60.14 7.07
N LEU A 277 -29.95 60.35 6.24
CA LEU A 277 -29.54 61.70 5.83
C LEU A 277 -30.62 62.39 4.99
N ASP A 278 -31.19 61.69 4.03
CA ASP A 278 -32.25 62.21 3.16
C ASP A 278 -33.45 62.66 4.00
N ARG A 279 -33.85 61.86 5.00
CA ARG A 279 -34.95 62.18 5.92
C ARG A 279 -34.68 63.40 6.80
N LEU A 280 -33.43 63.57 7.26
CA LEU A 280 -33.04 64.74 8.06
C LEU A 280 -33.10 66.07 7.29
N HIS A 281 -33.00 66.02 5.95
CA HIS A 281 -33.05 67.19 5.08
C HIS A 281 -34.44 67.42 4.47
N GLU A 282 -35.45 66.62 4.80
CA GLU A 282 -36.82 66.87 4.34
C GLU A 282 -37.39 68.18 4.91
N PRO A 283 -38.30 68.86 4.18
CA PRO A 283 -38.93 70.09 4.66
C PRO A 283 -39.55 69.91 6.06
N ARG A 284 -39.37 70.92 6.92
CA ARG A 284 -39.67 70.87 8.37
C ARG A 284 -41.08 70.40 8.74
N GLU A 285 -42.04 70.53 7.82
CA GLU A 285 -43.45 70.14 7.99
C GLU A 285 -43.68 68.63 7.98
N ARG A 286 -42.71 67.82 7.52
CA ARG A 286 -42.84 66.37 7.36
C ARG A 286 -42.31 65.52 8.51
N MET A 287 -41.77 66.15 9.57
CA MET A 287 -41.23 65.43 10.74
C MET A 287 -40.17 64.38 10.38
N GLY A 288 -39.31 64.68 9.40
CA GLY A 288 -38.34 63.72 8.85
C GLY A 288 -37.34 63.16 9.87
N TYR A 289 -37.11 63.86 10.99
CA TYR A 289 -36.31 63.36 12.10
C TYR A 289 -36.89 62.09 12.75
N ALA A 290 -38.23 61.96 12.81
CA ALA A 290 -38.88 60.80 13.40
C ALA A 290 -38.64 59.55 12.54
N ASP A 291 -38.67 59.70 11.22
CA ASP A 291 -38.30 58.65 10.28
C ASP A 291 -36.81 58.28 10.37
N ALA A 292 -35.92 59.26 10.52
CA ALA A 292 -34.48 59.01 10.68
C ALA A 292 -34.18 58.23 11.97
N ILE A 293 -34.83 58.56 13.08
CA ILE A 293 -34.75 57.81 14.36
C ILE A 293 -35.24 56.39 14.16
N ARG A 294 -36.43 56.22 13.57
CA ARG A 294 -37.02 54.90 13.33
C ARG A 294 -36.13 54.02 12.45
N ILE A 295 -35.58 54.57 11.36
CA ILE A 295 -34.66 53.84 10.47
C ILE A 295 -33.42 53.38 11.24
N ALA A 296 -32.86 54.23 12.09
CA ALA A 296 -31.69 53.89 12.91
C ALA A 296 -32.00 52.80 13.94
N GLU A 297 -33.09 52.93 14.68
CA GLU A 297 -33.51 51.96 15.69
C GLU A 297 -33.84 50.61 15.06
N GLU A 298 -34.53 50.59 13.91
CA GLU A 298 -34.80 49.37 13.13
C GLU A 298 -33.51 48.71 12.66
N TYR A 299 -32.52 49.50 12.20
CA TYR A 299 -31.22 48.97 11.81
C TYR A 299 -30.50 48.34 13.00
N VAL A 300 -30.40 49.03 14.14
CA VAL A 300 -29.72 48.51 15.34
C VAL A 300 -30.42 47.27 15.88
N ALA A 301 -31.76 47.25 15.88
CA ALA A 301 -32.52 46.10 16.33
C ALA A 301 -32.30 44.85 15.46
N ARG A 302 -32.07 45.03 14.15
CA ARG A 302 -31.87 43.91 13.20
C ARG A 302 -30.42 43.49 13.04
N GLN A 303 -29.50 44.45 12.99
CA GLN A 303 -28.10 44.25 12.59
C GLN A 303 -27.10 44.50 13.73
N GLY A 304 -27.55 45.02 14.87
CA GLY A 304 -26.70 45.46 15.97
C GLY A 304 -26.10 46.86 15.75
N GLU A 305 -25.31 47.30 16.73
CA GLU A 305 -24.68 48.63 16.72
C GLU A 305 -23.57 48.72 15.65
N PRO A 306 -23.70 49.61 14.63
CA PRO A 306 -22.65 49.78 13.64
C PRO A 306 -21.47 50.56 14.22
N SER A 307 -20.25 50.20 13.79
CA SER A 307 -19.04 50.94 14.17
C SER A 307 -18.83 52.23 13.38
N ASN A 308 -19.68 52.53 12.40
CA ASN A 308 -19.57 53.75 11.58
C ASN A 308 -20.08 54.96 12.37
N PHE A 309 -19.18 55.91 12.66
CA PHE A 309 -19.51 57.09 13.46
C PHE A 309 -20.57 57.99 12.81
N LEU A 310 -20.70 58.03 11.48
CA LEU A 310 -21.71 58.85 10.80
C LEU A 310 -23.13 58.38 11.10
N PHE A 311 -23.32 57.09 11.39
CA PHE A 311 -24.61 56.53 11.78
C PHE A 311 -25.09 57.19 13.07
N TRP A 312 -24.21 57.16 14.08
CA TRP A 312 -24.48 57.75 15.38
C TRP A 312 -24.58 59.27 15.33
N LEU A 313 -23.81 59.93 14.46
CA LEU A 313 -23.88 61.37 14.26
C LEU A 313 -25.25 61.78 13.69
N ARG A 314 -25.75 61.07 12.66
CA ARG A 314 -27.07 61.32 12.08
C ARG A 314 -28.20 61.00 13.07
N TYR A 315 -28.04 59.94 13.85
CA TYR A 315 -28.97 59.61 14.92
C TYR A 315 -29.02 60.71 16.01
N ALA A 316 -27.85 61.23 16.41
CA ALA A 316 -27.78 62.35 17.35
C ALA A 316 -28.47 63.60 16.79
N ALA A 317 -28.20 63.94 15.52
CA ALA A 317 -28.85 65.07 14.84
C ALA A 317 -30.38 64.91 14.81
N ALA A 318 -30.88 63.71 14.51
CA ALA A 318 -32.31 63.42 14.52
C ALA A 318 -32.96 63.63 15.90
N GLN A 319 -32.28 63.21 16.97
CA GLN A 319 -32.73 63.45 18.34
C GLN A 319 -32.67 64.94 18.72
N GLY A 320 -31.67 65.68 18.22
CA GLY A 320 -31.63 67.14 18.36
C GLY A 320 -32.81 67.84 17.67
N GLN A 321 -33.16 67.44 16.44
CA GLN A 321 -34.38 67.92 15.78
C GLN A 321 -35.64 67.55 16.58
N ARG A 322 -35.74 66.32 17.11
CA ARG A 322 -36.86 65.90 17.96
C ARG A 322 -37.01 66.77 19.20
N ALA A 323 -35.92 67.09 19.88
CA ALA A 323 -35.94 67.95 21.08
C ALA A 323 -36.48 69.36 20.78
N VAL A 324 -36.23 69.89 19.58
CA VAL A 324 -36.75 71.18 19.13
C VAL A 324 -38.25 71.12 18.84
N HIS A 325 -38.73 70.05 18.20
CA HIS A 325 -40.11 69.96 17.70
C HIS A 325 -41.09 69.32 18.70
N GLU A 326 -40.59 68.52 19.65
CA GLU A 326 -41.38 67.85 20.68
C GLU A 326 -40.88 68.23 22.08
N PRO A 327 -41.29 69.39 22.63
CA PRO A 327 -40.82 69.84 23.96
C PRO A 327 -41.10 68.83 25.08
N ARG A 328 -42.15 68.02 24.95
CA ARG A 328 -42.48 66.95 25.92
C ARG A 328 -41.48 65.79 25.91
N ALA A 329 -40.75 65.59 24.81
CA ALA A 329 -39.77 64.52 24.64
C ALA A 329 -38.32 65.01 24.78
N TYR A 330 -38.12 66.26 25.23
CA TYR A 330 -36.80 66.92 25.29
C TYR A 330 -35.77 66.10 26.07
N GLU A 331 -36.12 65.66 27.29
CA GLU A 331 -35.19 64.92 28.16
C GLU A 331 -34.79 63.55 27.58
N ASP A 332 -35.74 62.83 26.99
CA ASP A 332 -35.47 61.55 26.33
C ASP A 332 -34.58 61.74 25.11
N ALA A 333 -34.90 62.75 24.28
CA ALA A 333 -34.12 63.09 23.10
C ALA A 333 -32.70 63.54 23.45
N LYS A 334 -32.54 64.34 24.52
CA LYS A 334 -31.23 64.75 25.05
C LYS A 334 -30.38 63.55 25.45
N LYS A 335 -30.97 62.63 26.23
CA LYS A 335 -30.26 61.41 26.68
C LYS A 335 -29.81 60.55 25.51
N SER A 336 -30.68 60.32 24.52
CA SER A 336 -30.35 59.55 23.32
C SER A 336 -29.30 60.25 22.45
N ALA A 337 -29.39 61.57 22.29
CA ALA A 337 -28.40 62.37 21.55
C ALA A 337 -27.03 62.34 22.22
N LEU A 338 -26.98 62.42 23.56
CA LEU A 338 -25.74 62.37 24.33
C LEU A 338 -25.07 60.99 24.23
N GLU A 339 -25.86 59.91 24.32
CA GLU A 339 -25.34 58.55 24.14
C GLU A 339 -24.78 58.34 22.73
N ALA A 340 -25.50 58.84 21.72
CA ALA A 340 -25.07 58.79 20.33
C ALA A 340 -23.79 59.61 20.10
N ALA A 341 -23.69 60.81 20.67
CA ALA A 341 -22.47 61.63 20.61
C ALA A 341 -21.26 60.91 21.26
N ARG A 342 -21.47 60.22 22.38
CA ARG A 342 -20.41 59.37 22.96
C ARG A 342 -20.02 58.23 22.01
N LYS A 343 -20.98 57.60 21.33
CA LYS A 343 -20.72 56.55 20.31
C LYS A 343 -19.91 57.10 19.13
N VAL A 344 -20.25 58.30 18.64
CA VAL A 344 -19.47 59.01 17.61
C VAL A 344 -18.01 59.14 18.02
N LEU A 345 -17.76 59.66 19.22
CA LEU A 345 -16.40 59.88 19.72
C LEU A 345 -15.63 58.58 20.01
N ARG A 346 -16.31 57.51 20.41
CA ARG A 346 -15.68 56.19 20.56
C ARG A 346 -15.19 55.63 19.24
N HIS A 347 -15.95 55.80 18.16
CA HIS A 347 -15.63 55.24 16.85
C HIS A 347 -14.71 56.15 16.02
N SER A 348 -14.79 57.47 16.20
CA SER A 348 -13.92 58.42 15.53
C SER A 348 -13.68 59.66 16.39
N PRO A 349 -12.63 59.68 17.24
CA PRO A 349 -12.42 60.76 18.21
C PRO A 349 -12.22 62.15 17.59
N GLU A 350 -11.36 62.29 16.58
CA GLU A 350 -11.04 63.59 15.97
C GLU A 350 -12.15 64.08 15.03
N MET A 351 -12.52 63.27 14.02
CA MET A 351 -13.59 63.61 13.09
C MET A 351 -14.95 63.71 13.77
N GLY A 352 -15.20 62.85 14.76
CA GLY A 352 -16.42 62.91 15.56
C GLY A 352 -16.53 64.21 16.34
N ARG A 353 -15.44 64.69 16.98
CA ARG A 353 -15.42 66.00 17.67
C ARG A 353 -15.73 67.14 16.71
N TYR A 354 -15.11 67.14 15.53
CA TYR A 354 -15.36 68.13 14.50
C TYR A 354 -16.84 68.18 14.10
N TRP A 355 -17.43 67.05 13.73
CA TRP A 355 -18.82 67.02 13.30
C TRP A 355 -19.81 67.37 14.41
N LEU A 356 -19.56 66.90 15.63
CA LEU A 356 -20.38 67.26 16.79
C LEU A 356 -20.27 68.75 17.11
N SER A 357 -19.06 69.33 17.03
CA SER A 357 -18.83 70.76 17.22
C SER A 357 -19.53 71.60 16.15
N LEU A 358 -19.44 71.19 14.88
CA LEU A 358 -20.11 71.84 13.75
C LEU A 358 -21.64 71.92 13.92
N LEU A 359 -22.27 70.84 14.39
CA LEU A 359 -23.72 70.74 14.55
C LEU A 359 -24.24 71.39 15.83
N CYS A 360 -23.40 71.49 16.86
CA CYS A 360 -23.77 71.96 18.20
C CYS A 360 -23.41 73.44 18.43
N HIS A 361 -22.21 73.88 18.00
CA HIS A 361 -21.66 75.18 18.37
C HIS A 361 -22.21 76.31 17.47
N PRO A 362 -22.85 77.35 18.03
CA PRO A 362 -23.50 78.38 17.24
C PRO A 362 -22.53 79.21 16.38
N GLU A 363 -21.31 79.41 16.88
CA GLU A 363 -20.26 80.25 16.29
C GLU A 363 -19.21 79.44 15.52
N HIS A 364 -19.51 78.19 15.18
CA HIS A 364 -18.57 77.36 14.44
C HIS A 364 -18.22 78.00 13.08
N PRO A 365 -16.94 78.20 12.74
CA PRO A 365 -16.53 78.98 11.57
C PRO A 365 -16.96 78.36 10.24
N GLU A 366 -17.12 77.04 10.19
CA GLU A 366 -17.50 76.29 8.97
C GLU A 366 -18.99 75.96 8.89
N ARG A 367 -19.82 76.60 9.71
CA ARG A 367 -21.24 76.28 9.83
C ARG A 367 -22.03 76.69 8.59
N THR A 368 -22.81 75.76 8.04
CA THR A 368 -23.70 76.00 6.90
C THR A 368 -25.14 76.25 7.36
N ALA A 369 -25.94 76.92 6.50
CA ALA A 369 -27.36 77.11 6.74
C ALA A 369 -28.07 75.75 6.78
N GLY A 370 -28.55 75.35 7.96
CA GLY A 370 -29.16 74.04 8.21
C GLY A 370 -28.37 73.13 9.17
N ALA A 371 -27.08 73.40 9.42
CA ALA A 371 -26.23 72.63 10.33
C ALA A 371 -26.44 73.06 11.81
N ALA A 372 -27.67 72.90 12.31
CA ALA A 372 -28.06 73.35 13.65
C ALA A 372 -28.78 72.31 14.49
N ASP A 373 -28.77 71.06 14.05
CA ASP A 373 -29.59 69.99 14.63
C ASP A 373 -29.28 69.75 16.10
N LEU A 374 -28.03 69.91 16.54
CA LEU A 374 -27.62 69.70 17.93
C LEU A 374 -27.49 71.00 18.73
N GLN A 375 -27.68 72.18 18.13
CA GLN A 375 -27.51 73.47 18.81
C GLN A 375 -28.45 73.62 20.02
N VAL A 376 -29.61 72.94 19.99
CA VAL A 376 -30.55 72.93 21.10
C VAL A 376 -29.90 72.48 22.42
N PHE A 377 -28.91 71.60 22.35
CA PHE A 377 -28.19 71.09 23.52
C PHE A 377 -26.90 71.87 23.85
N PHE A 378 -26.57 72.94 23.12
CA PHE A 378 -25.31 73.67 23.31
C PHE A 378 -25.11 74.21 24.73
N LYS A 379 -26.19 74.54 25.42
CA LYS A 379 -26.15 75.05 26.81
C LYS A 379 -26.21 73.95 27.87
N GLU A 380 -26.39 72.69 27.47
CA GLU A 380 -26.45 71.56 28.40
C GLU A 380 -25.04 71.22 28.89
N PRO A 381 -24.79 71.18 30.21
CA PRO A 381 -23.46 70.93 30.76
C PRO A 381 -22.79 69.67 30.24
N GLU A 382 -23.59 68.63 30.01
CA GLU A 382 -23.12 67.31 29.56
C GLU A 382 -22.61 67.33 28.11
N PHE A 383 -23.21 68.18 27.25
CA PHE A 383 -22.75 68.37 25.86
C PHE A 383 -21.53 69.28 25.81
N VAL A 384 -21.50 70.31 26.65
CA VAL A 384 -20.35 71.20 26.80
C VAL A 384 -19.12 70.43 27.28
N GLU A 385 -19.27 69.54 28.27
CA GLU A 385 -18.20 68.66 28.74
C GLU A 385 -17.69 67.73 27.64
N LEU A 386 -18.59 67.24 26.79
CA LEU A 386 -18.27 66.27 25.73
C LEU A 386 -17.57 66.89 24.52
N ILE A 387 -17.97 68.11 24.11
CA ILE A 387 -17.54 68.75 22.85
C ILE A 387 -16.55 69.90 23.10
N GLY A 388 -16.60 70.53 24.27
CA GLY A 388 -15.81 71.70 24.62
C GLY A 388 -16.58 73.02 24.44
N ASN A 389 -16.10 74.07 25.11
CA ASN A 389 -16.69 75.41 25.08
C ASN A 389 -16.35 76.18 23.78
N GLU A 390 -15.28 75.81 23.10
CA GLU A 390 -14.81 76.45 21.88
C GLU A 390 -15.12 75.59 20.65
N PRO A 391 -15.35 76.19 19.46
CA PRO A 391 -15.52 75.42 18.23
C PRO A 391 -14.26 74.62 17.93
N TYR A 392 -14.40 73.34 17.59
CA TYR A 392 -13.28 72.47 17.27
C TYR A 392 -13.11 72.33 15.76
N VAL A 393 -11.99 72.82 15.24
CA VAL A 393 -11.55 72.63 13.85
C VAL A 393 -10.24 71.84 13.87
N PRO A 394 -10.13 70.69 13.17
CA PRO A 394 -8.89 69.94 13.09
C PRO A 394 -7.77 70.78 12.47
N ALA A 395 -6.55 70.67 13.00
CA ALA A 395 -5.41 71.50 12.59
C ALA A 395 -4.88 71.22 11.17
N ASN A 396 -5.29 70.12 10.54
CA ASN A 396 -4.96 69.77 9.16
C ASN A 396 -6.26 69.48 8.38
N LYS A 397 -6.49 70.22 7.30
CA LYS A 397 -7.52 69.90 6.30
C LYS A 397 -7.00 68.92 5.27
#